data_AF-A0A521SW70-F1
#
_entry.id   AF-A0A521SW70-F1
#
_cell.length_a   1.000
_cell.length_b   1.000
_cell.length_c   1.000
_cell.angle_alpha   90.00
_cell.angle_beta   90.00
_cell.angle_gamma   90.00
#
_symmetry.space_group_name_H-M   'P 1'
#
loop_
_entity.id
_entity.type
_entity.pdbx_description
1 polymer ?
#
loop_
_entity_poly.entity_id
_entity_poly.type
_entity_poly.pdbx_seq_one_letter_code
_entity_poly.pdbx_strand_id
1 'polypeptide(L)'
;MAKARTWIIAILAIIGFIVICLVVLAGVGTMWMMRHINTTPSTATQAVRTFEQERARFGTEKPLIGLEDIDNGPGVQRRIDAMPTSPTKPTEMAILVWDPDQERTVRIALPFWMLKIGKRKIDIGSSAFDFDRFRIDVNDLERIGPKLIADIQRPGGERVLVWTR
;
A
#
# COMPACT_ATOMS: atom_id res chain seq x y z
N MET A 1 6.60 -14.21 56.10
CA MET A 1 7.38 -13.63 54.98
C MET A 1 7.22 -14.34 53.62
N ALA A 2 6.29 -15.30 53.44
CA ALA A 2 6.11 -16.02 52.16
C ALA A 2 5.24 -15.30 51.10
N LYS A 3 4.39 -14.36 51.52
CA LYS A 3 3.38 -13.70 50.65
C LYS A 3 3.99 -12.70 49.66
N ALA A 4 5.00 -11.94 50.08
CA ALA A 4 5.67 -10.94 49.24
C ALA A 4 6.48 -11.60 48.09
N ARG A 5 7.13 -12.73 48.36
CA ARG A 5 7.93 -13.46 47.37
C ARG A 5 7.07 -14.04 46.24
N THR A 6 5.86 -14.48 46.56
CA THR A 6 4.91 -15.05 45.58
C THR A 6 4.36 -13.99 44.64
N TRP A 7 4.05 -12.78 45.14
CA TRP A 7 3.59 -11.66 44.31
C TRP A 7 4.66 -11.12 43.35
N ILE A 8 5.92 -11.07 43.79
CA ILE A 8 7.04 -10.64 42.93
C ILE A 8 7.25 -11.64 41.79
N ILE A 9 7.17 -12.95 42.07
CA ILE A 9 7.25 -13.99 41.03
C ILE A 9 6.07 -13.88 40.06
N ALA A 10 4.86 -13.62 40.56
CA ALA A 10 3.70 -13.42 39.70
C ALA A 10 3.85 -12.19 38.77
N ILE A 11 4.36 -11.07 39.29
CA ILE A 11 4.61 -9.86 38.48
C ILE A 11 5.67 -10.14 37.41
N LEU A 12 6.77 -10.80 37.76
CA LEU A 12 7.81 -11.17 36.80
C LEU A 12 7.29 -12.12 35.71
N ALA A 13 6.44 -13.08 36.07
CA ALA A 13 5.80 -13.97 35.12
C ALA A 13 4.87 -13.22 34.14
N ILE A 14 4.10 -12.25 34.64
CA ILE A 14 3.23 -11.40 33.81
C ILE A 14 4.07 -10.55 32.85
N ILE A 15 5.14 -9.91 33.34
CA ILE A 15 6.02 -9.09 32.50
C ILE A 15 6.68 -9.96 31.42
N GLY A 16 7.19 -11.15 31.79
CA GLY A 16 7.77 -12.10 30.84
C GLY A 16 6.75 -12.52 29.77
N PHE A 17 5.52 -12.80 30.18
CA PHE A 17 4.44 -13.14 29.24
C PHE A 17 4.12 -12.00 28.27
N ILE A 18 4.04 -10.75 28.76
CA ILE A 18 3.81 -9.57 27.92
C ILE A 18 4.93 -9.42 26.88
N VAL A 19 6.19 -9.58 27.29
CA VAL A 19 7.34 -9.49 26.37
C VAL A 19 7.27 -10.57 25.30
N ILE A 20 6.95 -11.82 25.67
CA ILE A 20 6.79 -12.92 24.72
C ILE A 20 5.64 -12.62 23.75
N CYS A 21 4.49 -12.15 24.24
CA CYS A 21 3.37 -11.76 23.39
C CYS A 21 3.75 -10.67 22.39
N LEU A 22 4.51 -9.64 22.80
CA LEU A 22 4.97 -8.58 21.90
C LEU A 22 5.88 -9.12 20.80
N VAL A 23 6.81 -10.03 21.13
CA VAL A 23 7.70 -10.65 20.15
C VAL A 23 6.92 -11.52 19.16
N VAL A 24 5.97 -12.32 19.64
CA VAL A 24 5.11 -13.15 18.78
C VAL A 24 4.25 -12.27 17.87
N LEU A 25 3.63 -11.21 18.39
CA LEU A 25 2.84 -10.28 17.60
C LEU A 25 3.69 -9.57 16.52
N ALA A 26 4.92 -9.16 16.85
CA ALA A 26 5.85 -8.59 15.89
C ALA A 26 6.24 -9.60 14.79
N GLY A 27 6.49 -10.86 15.17
CA GLY A 27 6.80 -11.93 14.21
C GLY A 27 5.63 -12.25 13.28
N VAL A 28 4.42 -12.37 13.83
CA VAL A 28 3.20 -12.60 13.03
C VAL A 28 2.93 -11.41 12.10
N GLY A 29 3.10 -10.18 12.58
CA GLY A 29 2.92 -8.98 11.78
C GLY A 29 3.90 -8.89 10.60
N THR A 30 5.18 -9.21 10.81
CA THR A 30 6.20 -9.19 9.74
C THR A 30 6.00 -10.33 8.73
N MET A 31 5.62 -11.53 9.18
CA MET A 31 5.33 -12.64 8.26
C MET A 31 4.09 -12.36 7.40
N TRP A 32 3.08 -11.73 7.98
CA TRP A 32 1.88 -11.32 7.24
C TRP A 32 2.21 -10.23 6.20
N MET A 33 3.12 -9.30 6.51
CA MET A 33 3.66 -8.30 5.57
C MET A 33 4.36 -8.95 4.36
N MET A 34 5.23 -9.94 4.59
CA MET A 34 5.95 -10.61 3.51
C MET A 34 5.00 -11.34 2.54
N ARG A 35 3.85 -11.84 3.02
CA ARG A 35 2.84 -12.47 2.16
C ARG A 35 2.13 -11.49 1.21
N HIS A 36 2.18 -10.19 1.51
CA HIS A 36 1.51 -9.16 0.71
C HIS A 36 2.38 -8.57 -0.39
N ILE A 37 3.67 -8.93 -0.43
CA ILE A 37 4.62 -8.52 -1.48
C ILE A 37 4.90 -9.74 -2.35
N ASN A 38 4.32 -9.76 -3.55
CA ASN A 38 4.58 -10.80 -4.54
C ASN A 38 5.45 -10.21 -5.65
N THR A 39 6.75 -10.53 -5.60
CA THR A 39 7.69 -10.23 -6.68
C THR A 39 7.78 -11.45 -7.58
N THR A 40 7.37 -11.31 -8.84
CA THR A 40 7.41 -12.42 -9.81
C THR A 40 8.28 -12.00 -11.00
N PRO A 41 9.27 -12.81 -11.41
CA PRO A 41 9.96 -12.59 -12.67
C PRO A 41 8.93 -12.65 -13.81
N SER A 42 8.95 -11.69 -14.72
CA SER A 42 7.95 -11.61 -15.78
C SER A 42 8.56 -10.96 -17.00
N THR A 43 8.26 -11.46 -18.19
CA THR A 43 8.72 -10.80 -19.42
C THR A 43 7.90 -9.52 -19.69
N ALA A 44 8.43 -8.60 -20.49
CA ALA A 44 7.73 -7.36 -20.86
C ALA A 44 6.32 -7.63 -21.44
N THR A 45 6.17 -8.68 -22.25
CA THR A 45 4.87 -9.08 -22.80
C THR A 45 3.89 -9.56 -21.72
N GLN A 46 4.37 -10.30 -20.71
CA GLN A 46 3.53 -10.75 -19.59
C GLN A 46 3.15 -9.59 -18.68
N ALA A 47 4.07 -8.65 -18.44
CA ALA A 47 3.81 -7.44 -17.67
C ALA A 47 2.70 -6.63 -18.34
N VAL A 48 2.81 -6.34 -19.65
CA VAL A 48 1.77 -5.62 -20.40
C VAL A 48 0.41 -6.29 -20.25
N ARG A 49 0.32 -7.62 -20.42
CA ARG A 49 -0.96 -8.34 -20.24
C ARG A 49 -1.53 -8.19 -18.83
N THR A 50 -0.68 -8.27 -17.81
CA THR A 50 -1.10 -8.14 -16.41
C THR A 50 -1.62 -6.74 -16.11
N PHE A 51 -0.94 -5.71 -16.61
CA PHE A 51 -1.38 -4.33 -16.45
C PHE A 51 -2.70 -4.05 -17.19
N GLU A 52 -2.84 -4.52 -18.43
CA GLU A 52 -4.09 -4.35 -19.18
C GLU A 52 -5.26 -5.10 -18.51
N GLN A 53 -5.00 -6.30 -17.97
CA GLN A 53 -6.02 -7.06 -17.25
C GLN A 53 -6.52 -6.35 -15.99
N GLU A 54 -5.61 -5.73 -15.22
CA GLU A 54 -5.98 -4.96 -14.02
C GLU A 54 -6.64 -3.63 -14.39
N ARG A 55 -6.12 -2.91 -15.40
CA ARG A 55 -6.71 -1.67 -15.90
C ARG A 55 -8.13 -1.88 -16.45
N ALA A 56 -8.38 -3.00 -17.14
CA ALA A 56 -9.69 -3.31 -17.71
C ALA A 56 -10.81 -3.37 -16.66
N ARG A 57 -10.49 -3.63 -15.39
CA ARG A 57 -11.46 -3.64 -14.27
C ARG A 57 -12.05 -2.25 -13.99
N PHE A 58 -11.31 -1.21 -14.32
CA PHE A 58 -11.71 0.19 -14.16
C PHE A 58 -12.33 0.77 -15.45
N GLY A 59 -12.38 -0.02 -16.53
CA GLY A 59 -12.98 0.40 -17.80
C GLY A 59 -12.35 1.69 -18.35
N THR A 60 -13.18 2.69 -18.62
CA THR A 60 -12.77 4.01 -19.13
C THR A 60 -12.57 5.05 -18.01
N GLU A 61 -12.53 4.63 -16.75
CA GLU A 61 -12.31 5.53 -15.63
C GLU A 61 -10.93 6.18 -15.73
N LYS A 62 -10.90 7.50 -15.62
CA LYS A 62 -9.64 8.25 -15.64
C LYS A 62 -8.92 8.06 -14.29
N PRO A 63 -7.60 7.75 -14.30
CA PRO A 63 -6.83 7.74 -13.07
C PRO A 63 -6.85 9.11 -12.41
N LEU A 64 -6.80 9.16 -11.07
CA LEU A 64 -6.70 10.42 -10.33
C LEU A 64 -5.36 11.14 -10.59
N ILE A 65 -4.31 10.38 -10.84
CA ILE A 65 -2.96 10.84 -11.09
C ILE A 65 -2.52 10.28 -12.45
N GLY A 66 -2.36 11.16 -13.43
CA GLY A 66 -1.70 10.88 -14.70
C GLY A 66 -0.19 11.17 -14.66
N LEU A 67 0.51 10.88 -15.76
CA LEU A 67 1.93 11.23 -15.92
C LEU A 67 2.14 12.76 -15.86
N GLU A 68 1.19 13.51 -16.39
CA GLU A 68 1.14 14.98 -16.40
C GLU A 68 0.96 15.58 -14.99
N ASP A 69 0.40 14.81 -14.07
CA ASP A 69 0.09 15.25 -12.70
C ASP A 69 1.24 14.99 -11.72
N ILE A 70 2.30 14.28 -12.15
CA ILE A 70 3.49 13.97 -11.34
C ILE A 70 4.17 15.23 -10.81
N ASP A 71 4.11 16.31 -11.57
CA ASP A 71 4.68 17.61 -11.19
C ASP A 71 3.63 18.60 -10.66
N ASN A 72 2.34 18.23 -10.68
CA ASN A 72 1.22 19.09 -10.28
C ASN A 72 0.36 18.47 -9.16
N GLY A 73 0.98 18.20 -8.01
CA GLY A 73 0.33 17.65 -6.82
C GLY A 73 -0.94 18.38 -6.35
N PRO A 74 -1.03 19.73 -6.33
CA PRO A 74 -2.23 20.45 -5.89
C PRO A 74 -3.49 20.19 -6.72
N GLY A 75 -3.34 19.84 -8.00
CA GLY A 75 -4.47 19.52 -8.89
C GLY A 75 -5.12 18.17 -8.61
N VAL A 76 -4.37 17.23 -8.01
CA VAL A 76 -4.86 15.90 -7.63
C VAL A 76 -5.81 16.00 -6.45
N GLN A 77 -5.41 16.65 -5.36
CA GLN A 77 -6.23 16.74 -4.14
C GLN A 77 -7.58 17.43 -4.41
N ARG A 78 -7.60 18.51 -5.19
CA ARG A 78 -8.86 19.19 -5.54
C ARG A 78 -9.86 18.28 -6.26
N ARG A 79 -9.39 17.33 -7.08
CA ARG A 79 -10.25 16.34 -7.74
C ARG A 79 -10.82 15.34 -6.73
N ILE A 80 -10.04 14.94 -5.74
CA ILE A 80 -10.45 14.03 -4.66
C ILE A 80 -11.51 14.69 -3.76
N ASP A 81 -11.31 15.95 -3.40
CA ASP A 81 -12.25 16.73 -2.58
C ASP A 81 -13.63 16.87 -3.26
N ALA A 82 -13.63 17.01 -4.59
CA ALA A 82 -14.85 17.13 -5.39
C ALA A 82 -15.60 15.81 -5.60
N MET A 83 -15.03 14.67 -5.19
CA MET A 83 -15.65 13.36 -5.39
C MET A 83 -16.66 13.02 -4.30
N PRO A 84 -17.78 12.35 -4.67
CA PRO A 84 -18.75 11.88 -3.70
C PRO A 84 -18.13 10.78 -2.83
N THR A 85 -18.64 10.67 -1.60
CA THR A 85 -18.30 9.57 -0.70
C THR A 85 -18.89 8.27 -1.24
N SER A 86 -18.05 7.25 -1.34
CA SER A 86 -18.47 5.91 -1.72
C SER A 86 -19.17 5.20 -0.57
N PRO A 87 -20.24 4.42 -0.83
CA PRO A 87 -20.86 3.55 0.17
C PRO A 87 -19.96 2.38 0.57
N THR A 88 -19.00 2.01 -0.28
CA THR A 88 -18.06 0.92 -0.05
C THR A 88 -16.69 1.48 0.31
N LYS A 89 -16.16 1.04 1.46
CA LYS A 89 -14.81 1.38 1.92
C LYS A 89 -13.78 0.40 1.36
N PRO A 90 -12.66 0.89 0.83
CA PRO A 90 -11.57 0.02 0.41
C PRO A 90 -10.88 -0.56 1.64
N THR A 91 -10.47 -1.81 1.54
CA THR A 91 -9.74 -2.54 2.58
C THR A 91 -8.23 -2.50 2.34
N GLU A 92 -7.83 -2.41 1.07
CA GLU A 92 -6.44 -2.46 0.66
C GLU A 92 -6.17 -1.59 -0.58
N MET A 93 -4.93 -1.15 -0.69
CA MET A 93 -4.37 -0.45 -1.83
C MET A 93 -3.42 -1.41 -2.54
N ALA A 94 -3.70 -1.71 -3.79
CA ALA A 94 -2.83 -2.52 -4.61
C ALA A 94 -1.96 -1.63 -5.50
N ILE A 95 -0.70 -2.01 -5.59
CA ILE A 95 0.33 -1.35 -6.37
C ILE A 95 0.99 -2.39 -7.26
N LEU A 96 1.03 -2.12 -8.55
CA LEU A 96 1.66 -2.96 -9.55
C LEU A 96 2.74 -2.15 -10.25
N VAL A 97 3.98 -2.64 -10.21
CA VAL A 97 5.15 -1.97 -10.80
C VAL A 97 5.82 -2.93 -11.78
N TRP A 98 6.12 -2.43 -12.98
CA TRP A 98 6.96 -3.11 -13.96
C TRP A 98 8.31 -2.41 -14.02
N ASP A 99 9.37 -3.17 -13.77
CA ASP A 99 10.76 -2.74 -13.86
C ASP A 99 11.40 -3.39 -15.10
N PRO A 100 11.66 -2.61 -16.18
CA PRO A 100 12.23 -3.13 -17.41
C PRO A 100 13.71 -3.52 -17.27
N ASP A 101 14.47 -2.88 -16.37
CA ASP A 101 15.90 -3.15 -16.18
C ASP A 101 16.13 -4.52 -15.52
N GLN A 102 15.20 -4.92 -14.65
CA GLN A 102 15.26 -6.18 -13.90
C GLN A 102 14.29 -7.26 -14.40
N GLU A 103 13.57 -6.99 -15.49
CA GLU A 103 12.57 -7.89 -16.09
C GLU A 103 11.63 -8.54 -15.05
N ARG A 104 11.07 -7.72 -14.15
CA ARG A 104 10.20 -8.21 -13.08
C ARG A 104 9.00 -7.34 -12.85
N THR A 105 7.90 -7.99 -12.47
CA THR A 105 6.69 -7.32 -12.00
C THR A 105 6.61 -7.48 -10.48
N VAL A 106 6.45 -6.35 -9.80
CA VAL A 106 6.26 -6.30 -8.35
C VAL A 106 4.80 -5.94 -8.09
N ARG A 107 4.09 -6.83 -7.38
CA ARG A 107 2.74 -6.58 -6.89
C ARG A 107 2.76 -6.45 -5.38
N ILE A 108 2.24 -5.34 -4.87
CA ILE A 108 2.12 -5.08 -3.44
C ILE A 108 0.65 -4.81 -3.11
N ALA A 109 0.16 -5.43 -2.05
CA ALA A 109 -1.14 -5.12 -1.47
C ALA A 109 -0.95 -4.53 -0.07
N LEU A 110 -1.27 -3.26 0.10
CA LEU A 110 -1.14 -2.53 1.36
C LEU A 110 -2.51 -2.33 2.01
N PRO A 111 -2.77 -2.95 3.16
CA PRO A 111 -4.00 -2.71 3.90
C PRO A 111 -4.13 -1.26 4.35
N PHE A 112 -5.34 -0.71 4.36
CA PHE A 112 -5.59 0.69 4.74
C PHE A 112 -5.21 1.00 6.19
N TRP A 113 -5.35 0.03 7.10
CA TRP A 113 -4.91 0.21 8.49
C TRP A 113 -3.41 0.53 8.58
N MET A 114 -2.61 -0.01 7.66
CA MET A 114 -1.18 0.22 7.60
C MET A 114 -0.87 1.58 6.98
N LEU A 115 -1.61 1.98 5.95
CA LEU A 115 -1.49 3.33 5.37
C LEU A 115 -1.77 4.42 6.41
N LYS A 116 -2.66 4.15 7.38
CA LYS A 116 -2.97 5.06 8.49
C LYS A 116 -1.89 5.17 9.56
N ILE A 117 -1.07 4.13 9.74
CA ILE A 117 0.00 4.07 10.76
C ILE A 117 1.37 4.39 10.14
N GLY A 118 1.53 4.14 8.84
CA GLY A 118 2.78 4.22 8.10
C GLY A 118 3.24 5.64 7.78
N LYS A 119 4.48 5.73 7.30
CA LYS A 119 5.01 6.98 6.75
C LYS A 119 4.30 7.32 5.44
N ARG A 120 4.20 8.60 5.14
CA ARG A 120 3.58 9.13 3.92
C ARG A 120 4.39 8.87 2.64
N LYS A 121 5.49 8.13 2.73
CA LYS A 121 6.29 7.66 1.60
C LYS A 121 6.46 6.14 1.69
N ILE A 122 6.17 5.46 0.58
CA ILE A 122 6.34 4.01 0.44
C ILE A 122 7.41 3.78 -0.64
N ASP A 123 8.54 3.20 -0.24
CA ASP A 123 9.58 2.77 -1.17
C ASP A 123 9.28 1.33 -1.66
N ILE A 124 9.25 1.14 -2.98
CA ILE A 124 8.85 -0.08 -3.69
C ILE A 124 9.95 -0.44 -4.70
N GLY A 125 11.05 -1.00 -4.20
CA GLY A 125 12.20 -1.36 -5.03
C GLY A 125 12.80 -0.15 -5.74
N SER A 126 12.69 -0.09 -7.06
CA SER A 126 13.18 1.01 -7.92
C SER A 126 12.24 2.22 -7.98
N SER A 127 11.01 2.09 -7.50
CA SER A 127 9.99 3.15 -7.51
C SER A 127 9.57 3.54 -6.09
N ALA A 128 9.22 4.80 -5.87
CA ALA A 128 8.65 5.25 -4.60
C ALA A 128 7.31 5.96 -4.84
N PHE A 129 6.28 5.59 -4.08
CA PHE A 129 5.01 6.30 -4.05
C PHE A 129 5.00 7.25 -2.85
N ASP A 130 4.89 8.55 -3.13
CA ASP A 130 4.97 9.61 -2.14
C ASP A 130 3.62 10.32 -2.01
N PHE A 131 2.88 10.02 -0.93
CA PHE A 131 1.58 10.64 -0.65
C PHE A 131 1.71 12.14 -0.38
N ASP A 132 2.81 12.60 0.22
CA ASP A 132 3.02 14.02 0.51
C ASP A 132 3.22 14.82 -0.78
N ARG A 133 3.95 14.25 -1.75
CA ARG A 133 4.14 14.88 -3.07
C ARG A 133 2.81 15.13 -3.78
N PHE A 134 1.88 14.19 -3.70
CA PHE A 134 0.55 14.30 -4.31
C PHE A 134 -0.50 14.94 -3.39
N ARG A 135 -0.12 15.26 -2.15
CA ARG A 135 -1.00 15.75 -1.08
C ARG A 135 -2.24 14.88 -0.85
N ILE A 136 -2.11 13.57 -1.03
CA ILE A 136 -3.24 12.64 -0.93
C ILE A 136 -3.38 12.18 0.52
N ASP A 137 -4.55 12.43 1.12
CA ASP A 137 -4.90 11.89 2.44
C ASP A 137 -5.49 10.48 2.30
N VAL A 138 -5.03 9.56 3.15
CA VAL A 138 -5.52 8.18 3.22
C VAL A 138 -7.01 8.14 3.59
N ASN A 139 -7.47 9.07 4.43
CA ASN A 139 -8.87 9.16 4.82
C ASN A 139 -9.75 9.57 3.64
N ASP A 140 -9.25 10.43 2.76
CA ASP A 140 -9.96 10.77 1.53
C ASP A 140 -10.02 9.60 0.56
N LEU A 141 -8.93 8.83 0.43
CA LEU A 141 -8.94 7.60 -0.36
C LEU A 141 -9.94 6.57 0.18
N GLU A 142 -10.07 6.45 1.50
CA GLU A 142 -11.09 5.58 2.12
C GLU A 142 -12.50 6.11 1.87
N ARG A 143 -12.67 7.44 1.90
CA ARG A 143 -13.95 8.14 1.66
C ARG A 143 -14.43 7.95 0.22
N ILE A 144 -13.56 8.09 -0.78
CA ILE A 144 -13.94 7.99 -2.20
C ILE A 144 -14.14 6.54 -2.67
N GLY A 145 -13.68 5.54 -1.92
CA GLY A 145 -13.93 4.13 -2.23
C GLY A 145 -12.87 3.46 -3.11
N PRO A 146 -13.19 2.25 -3.62
CA PRO A 146 -12.41 1.55 -4.64
C PRO A 146 -12.29 2.39 -5.92
N LYS A 147 -11.06 2.71 -6.33
CA LYS A 147 -10.80 3.58 -7.48
C LYS A 147 -9.40 3.40 -8.05
N LEU A 148 -9.26 3.71 -9.34
CA LEU A 148 -7.95 3.86 -9.98
C LEU A 148 -7.29 5.17 -9.55
N ILE A 149 -6.20 5.06 -8.79
CA ILE A 149 -5.49 6.21 -8.23
C ILE A 149 -4.44 6.72 -9.22
N ALA A 150 -3.58 5.84 -9.73
CA ALA A 150 -2.53 6.21 -10.66
C ALA A 150 -2.37 5.18 -11.76
N ASP A 151 -2.14 5.65 -12.98
CA ASP A 151 -1.67 4.84 -14.11
C ASP A 151 -0.60 5.64 -14.83
N ILE A 152 0.65 5.33 -14.51
CA ILE A 152 1.83 6.07 -14.97
C ILE A 152 2.62 5.15 -15.88
N GLN A 153 2.87 5.61 -17.11
CA GLN A 153 3.75 4.96 -18.06
C GLN A 153 4.88 5.93 -18.42
N ARG A 154 6.11 5.60 -18.04
CA ARG A 154 7.29 6.45 -18.28
C ARG A 154 7.89 6.11 -19.65
N PRO A 155 8.55 7.07 -20.35
CA PRO A 155 9.22 6.79 -21.62
C PRO A 155 10.27 5.67 -21.58
N GLY A 156 10.86 5.39 -20.42
CA GLY A 156 11.82 4.29 -20.22
C GLY A 156 11.19 2.89 -20.15
N GLY A 157 9.87 2.77 -20.33
CA GLY A 157 9.16 1.49 -20.28
C GLY A 157 8.69 1.07 -18.88
N GLU A 158 9.12 1.78 -17.83
CA GLU A 158 8.56 1.62 -16.48
C GLU A 158 7.05 1.91 -16.49
N ARG A 159 6.29 1.07 -15.79
CA ARG A 159 4.85 1.24 -15.64
C ARG A 159 4.45 1.03 -14.19
N VAL A 160 3.61 1.92 -13.68
CA VAL A 160 3.11 1.88 -12.31
C VAL A 160 1.60 2.04 -12.33
N LEU A 161 0.89 1.10 -11.72
CA LEU A 161 -0.55 1.11 -11.56
C LEU A 161 -0.88 1.05 -10.07
N VAL A 162 -1.71 1.98 -9.59
CA VAL A 162 -2.12 2.07 -8.18
C VAL A 162 -3.62 2.18 -8.10
N TRP A 163 -4.25 1.34 -7.27
CA TRP A 163 -5.69 1.37 -7.06
C TRP A 163 -6.09 0.93 -5.65
N THR A 164 -7.31 1.27 -5.26
CA THR A 164 -7.92 0.86 -3.98
C THR A 164 -9.01 -0.18 -4.24
N ARG A 165 -9.17 -1.15 -3.33
CA ARG A 165 -10.18 -2.23 -3.40
C ARG A 165 -10.69 -2.65 -2.03
#